data_AF-A0A968ZDQ4-F1
#
_entry.id   AF-A0A968ZDQ4-F1
#
_cell.length_a   1.000
_cell.length_b   1.000
_cell.length_c   1.000
_cell.angle_alpha   90.00
_cell.angle_beta   90.00
_cell.angle_gamma   90.00
#
_symmetry.space_group_name_H-M   'P 1'
#
loop_
_entity.id
_entity.type
_entity.pdbx_description
1 polymer ?
#
loop_
_entity_poly.entity_id
_entity_poly.type
_entity_poly.pdbx_seq_one_letter_code
_entity_poly.pdbx_strand_id
1 'polypeptide(L)' 'MIETPIAWLERMRERRQLAGLSDGMLKDIGVSRADVEHVVEKPFWRS' A
#
# COMPACT_ATOMS: atom_id res chain seq x y z
N MET A 1 3.84 17.15 -11.40
CA MET A 1 5.14 17.08 -10.71
C MET A 1 5.65 15.67 -10.91
N ILE A 2 6.82 15.46 -11.53
CA ILE A 2 7.33 14.11 -11.79
C ILE A 2 7.73 13.51 -10.45
N GLU A 3 7.07 12.43 -10.03
CA GLU A 3 7.39 11.74 -8.79
C GLU A 3 8.79 11.11 -8.92
N THR A 4 9.65 11.37 -7.93
CA THR A 4 11.04 10.92 -7.96
C THR A 4 11.13 9.40 -7.76
N PRO A 5 12.16 8.71 -8.29
CA PRO A 5 12.40 7.28 -8.06
C PRO A 5 12.33 6.84 -6.59
N ILE A 6 12.71 7.74 -5.67
CA ILE A 6 12.66 7.51 -4.23
C ILE A 6 11.20 7.42 -3.74
N ALA A 7 10.32 8.30 -4.20
CA ALA A 7 8.90 8.28 -3.82
C ALA A 7 8.20 6.99 -4.28
N TRP A 8 8.66 6.38 -5.38
CA TRP A 8 8.17 5.07 -5.83
C TRP A 8 8.65 3.94 -4.93
N LEU A 9 9.91 3.97 -4.50
CA LEU A 9 10.48 2.99 -3.56
C LEU A 9 9.80 3.06 -2.19
N GLU A 10 9.54 4.28 -1.69
CA GLU A 10 8.84 4.49 -0.42
C GLU A 10 7.42 3.92 -0.46
N ARG A 11 6.64 4.24 -1.50
CA ARG A 11 5.29 3.67 -1.69
C ARG A 11 5.30 2.15 -1.83
N MET A 12 6.28 1.58 -2.53
CA MET A 12 6.46 0.13 -2.61
C MET A 12 6.70 -0.48 -1.22
N ARG A 13 7.53 0.17 -0.38
CA ARG A 13 7.79 -0.27 0.99
C ARG A 13 6.54 -0.20 1.86
N GLU A 14 5.80 0.90 1.78
CA GLU A 14 4.55 1.12 2.51
C GLU A 14 3.48 0.10 2.13
N ARG A 15 3.26 -0.15 0.83
CA ARG A 15 2.33 -1.17 0.35
C ARG A 15 2.69 -2.56 0.88
N ARG A 16 3.99 -2.89 0.93
CA ARG A 16 4.47 -4.17 1.44
C ARG A 16 4.29 -4.31 2.95
N GLN A 17 4.48 -3.22 3.70
CA GLN A 17 4.19 -3.18 5.14
C GLN A 17 2.68 -3.35 5.40
N LEU A 18 1.84 -2.63 4.65
CA LEU A 18 0.39 -2.70 4.76
C LEU A 18 -0.15 -4.11 4.44
N ALA A 19 0.38 -4.75 3.40
CA ALA A 19 0.06 -6.13 3.04
C ALA A 19 0.45 -7.14 4.14
N GLY A 20 1.52 -6.84 4.89
CA GLY A 20 2.01 -7.67 5.99
C GLY A 20 1.26 -7.53 7.31
N LEU A 21 0.38 -6.53 7.46
CA LEU A 21 -0.44 -6.36 8.66
C LEU A 21 -1.48 -7.47 8.78
N SER A 22 -1.82 -7.86 10.00
CA SER A 22 -2.91 -8.81 10.27
C SER A 22 -4.28 -8.16 10.07
N ASP A 23 -5.34 -8.95 9.89
CA ASP A 23 -6.70 -8.43 9.72
C ASP A 23 -7.18 -7.60 10.92
N GLY A 24 -6.73 -7.97 12.14
CA GLY A 24 -7.01 -7.18 13.35
C GLY A 24 -6.36 -5.80 13.29
N MET A 25 -5.08 -5.73 12.93
CA MET A 25 -4.38 -4.45 12.78
C MET A 25 -4.99 -3.58 11.69
N LEU A 26 -5.40 -4.17 10.57
CA LEU A 26 -6.11 -3.45 9.52
C LEU A 26 -7.45 -2.89 10.03
N LYS A 27 -8.20 -3.68 10.80
CA LYS A 27 -9.45 -3.25 11.40
C LYS A 27 -9.26 -2.11 12.41
N ASP A 28 -8.18 -2.13 13.18
CA ASP A 28 -7.85 -1.08 14.16
C ASP A 28 -7.61 0.28 13.47
N ILE A 29 -7.08 0.27 12.25
CA ILE A 29 -6.91 1.47 11.40
C ILE A 29 -8.08 1.72 10.44
N GLY A 30 -9.16 0.92 10.53
CA GLY A 30 -10.37 1.09 9.73
C GLY A 30 -10.23 0.70 8.25
N VAL A 31 -9.27 -0.14 7.90
CA VAL A 31 -9.01 -0.59 6.52
C VAL A 31 -9.41 -2.05 6.37
N SER A 32 -9.99 -2.44 5.23
CA SER A 32 -10.28 -3.86 4.95
C SER A 32 -9.13 -4.53 4.20
N ARG A 33 -9.03 -5.86 4.31
CA ARG A 33 -8.07 -6.66 3.52
C ARG A 33 -8.23 -6.42 2.01
N ALA A 34 -9.47 -6.31 1.54
CA ALA A 34 -9.79 -6.08 0.14
C ALA A 34 -9.28 -4.70 -0.34
N ASP A 35 -9.34 -3.67 0.50
CA ASP A 35 -8.79 -2.35 0.17
C ASP A 35 -7.27 -2.41 0.01
N VAL A 36 -6.58 -3.13 0.91
CA VAL A 36 -5.12 -3.33 0.84
C VAL A 36 -4.73 -4.08 -0.42
N GLU A 37 -5.42 -5.18 -0.74
CA GLU A 37 -5.19 -5.95 -1.95
C GLU A 37 -5.37 -5.10 -3.21
N HIS A 38 -6.44 -4.30 -3.25
CA HIS A 38 -6.70 -3.38 -4.37
C HIS A 38 -5.57 -2.35 -4.57
N VAL A 39 -4.96 -1.86 -3.49
CA VAL A 39 -3.82 -0.91 -3.57
C VAL A 39 -2.52 -1.61 -3.95
N VAL A 40 -2.31 -2.85 -3.49
CA VAL A 40 -1.12 -3.65 -3.79
C VAL A 40 -1.11 -4.13 -5.24
N GLU A 41 -2.27 -4.50 -5.78
CA GLU A 41 -2.44 -4.94 -7.17
C GLU A 41 -2.32 -3.79 -8.19
N LYS A 42 -2.51 -2.54 -7.76
CA LYS A 42 -2.33 -1.39 -8.66
C LYS A 42 -0.90 -1.34 -9.19
N PRO A 43 -0.71 -1.29 -10.52
CA PRO A 43 0.61 -1.15 -11.11
C PRO A 43 1.33 0.07 -10.54
N PHE A 44 2.65 -0.03 -10.34
CA PHE A 44 3.39 1.02 -9.65
C PHE A 44 3.19 2.38 -10.32
N TRP A 45 3.07 2.48 -11.65
CA TRP A 45 2.86 3.74 -12.39
C TRP A 45 1.48 4.39 -12.23
N ARG A 46 0.56 3.77 -11.47
CA ARG A 46 -0.76 4.31 -11.15
C ARG A 46 -0.83 4.64 -9.66
N SER A 47 -0.79 5.94 -9.36
CA SER A 47 -1.21 6.52 -8.08
C SER A 47 -2.72 6.71 -8.09
#